data_AF-A0A6J8CP10-F1
#
_entry.id   AF-A0A6J8CP10-F1
#
_cell.length_a   1.000
_cell.length_b   1.000
_cell.length_c   1.000
_cell.angle_alpha   90.00
_cell.angle_beta   90.00
_cell.angle_gamma   90.00
#
_symmetry.space_group_name_H-M   'P 1'
#
loop_
_entity.id
_entity.type
_entity.pdbx_description
1 polymer ?
#
loop_
_entity_poly.entity_id
_entity_poly.type
_entity_poly.pdbx_seq_one_letter_code
_entity_poly.pdbx_strand_id
1 'polypeptide(L)'
;MRKLKLTIVSMLVIIVFLIVYLSLFTKNTNYNTAGDDNLIFQKEHNIENNKSSPMNSLKVYKSKFANIIDVVLFITTDTESKDQLNKLWPKISVVAISGMSAVTNDQAYSHAGKSSHKHEEDKIDDSVNAIYNCVPHSHVSLPVTVHKNTNYNTAGDDNLIFQKDHNIENNKSSMNSLKDYKSKFANIIDVVRQMNVTPLLVTLVNRAYLPFAFSWLCNTEQMGIHKQVLFITTDTESKDQLNKLWPNISVVAISGMSAVTNDQAYSHAGYIRLMIRRTQILLDILQNNISIFLFEVDCLWIKNPVPSLVKNEGYDILVNPVSNRPGVVAGGFIYMFPTYATKVLWTELNAKLLTLEKNISNLSPKMGILESQNDQMYLSDLVKRRVSGLKPKYLPLDEYADGKWYSFPEKTRATLDPYVINNNWVIGNNNKILRAKSLGHWFVLSDNTCDRDQIKKIVKR
;
A
#
# COMPACT_ATOMS: atom_id res chain seq x y z
N MET A 1 6.38 51.22 -9.76
CA MET A 1 6.57 49.94 -9.02
C MET A 1 5.41 49.58 -8.07
N ARG A 2 4.91 50.46 -7.18
CA ARG A 2 3.79 50.14 -6.26
C ARG A 2 2.48 49.72 -6.94
N LYS A 3 2.07 50.40 -8.02
CA LYS A 3 0.86 50.02 -8.79
C LYS A 3 1.00 48.64 -9.47
N LEU A 4 2.19 48.30 -9.96
CA LEU A 4 2.47 47.01 -10.61
C LEU A 4 2.42 45.83 -9.62
N LYS A 5 2.94 46.01 -8.39
CA LYS A 5 2.83 45.01 -7.33
C LYS A 5 1.38 44.74 -6.92
N LEU A 6 0.55 45.79 -6.84
CA LEU A 6 -0.87 45.65 -6.49
C LEU A 6 -1.68 44.90 -7.55
N THR A 7 -1.36 45.11 -8.84
CA THR A 7 -1.99 44.39 -9.95
C THR A 7 -1.62 42.90 -9.95
N ILE A 8 -0.36 42.56 -9.68
CA ILE A 8 0.12 41.16 -9.62
C ILE A 8 -0.53 40.40 -8.46
N VAL A 9 -0.61 41.00 -7.27
CA VAL A 9 -1.29 40.40 -6.11
C VAL A 9 -2.79 40.20 -6.39
N SER A 10 -3.44 41.16 -7.02
CA SER A 10 -4.86 41.05 -7.39
C SER A 10 -5.10 39.94 -8.43
N MET A 11 -4.21 39.78 -9.41
CA MET A 11 -4.32 38.69 -10.40
C MET A 11 -4.08 37.32 -9.77
N LEU A 12 -3.12 37.19 -8.85
CA LEU A 12 -2.86 35.93 -8.14
C LEU A 12 -4.06 35.50 -7.28
N VAL A 13 -4.73 36.43 -6.60
CA VAL A 13 -5.94 36.14 -5.82
C VAL A 13 -7.07 35.67 -6.74
N ILE A 14 -7.27 36.33 -7.89
CA ILE A 14 -8.30 35.92 -8.87
C ILE A 14 -8.02 34.52 -9.42
N ILE A 15 -6.76 34.18 -9.71
CA ILE A 15 -6.34 32.86 -10.21
C ILE A 15 -6.62 31.77 -9.15
N VAL A 16 -6.28 32.01 -7.87
CA VAL A 16 -6.55 31.07 -6.78
C VAL A 16 -8.06 30.85 -6.61
N PHE A 17 -8.87 31.92 -6.69
CA PHE A 17 -10.33 31.81 -6.65
C PHE A 17 -10.90 31.03 -7.85
N LEU A 18 -10.36 31.23 -9.05
CA LEU A 18 -10.76 30.50 -10.26
C LEU A 18 -10.41 29.01 -10.16
N ILE A 19 -9.25 28.66 -9.61
CA ILE A 19 -8.83 27.27 -9.39
C ILE A 19 -9.75 26.59 -8.37
N VAL A 20 -10.07 27.27 -7.27
CA VAL A 20 -11.00 26.74 -6.25
C VAL A 20 -12.41 26.61 -6.82
N TYR A 21 -12.90 27.60 -7.57
CA TYR A 21 -14.20 27.57 -8.22
C TYR A 21 -14.30 26.42 -9.24
N LEU A 22 -13.31 26.26 -10.12
CA LEU A 22 -13.26 25.16 -11.10
C LEU A 22 -13.14 23.78 -10.43
N SER A 23 -12.40 23.68 -9.31
CA SER A 23 -12.28 22.43 -8.54
C SER A 23 -13.59 22.04 -7.82
N LEU A 24 -14.42 23.01 -7.47
CA LEU A 24 -15.75 22.79 -6.89
C LEU A 24 -16.80 22.49 -7.98
N PHE A 25 -16.69 23.11 -9.15
CA PHE A 25 -17.62 22.89 -10.26
C PHE A 25 -17.42 21.53 -10.96
N THR A 26 -16.16 21.09 -11.11
CA THR A 26 -15.82 19.76 -11.62
C THR A 26 -16.22 18.63 -10.68
N LYS A 27 -16.41 18.90 -9.38
CA LYS A 27 -16.96 17.94 -8.41
C LYS A 27 -18.48 17.81 -8.44
N ASN A 28 -19.20 18.72 -9.10
CA ASN A 28 -20.67 18.75 -9.07
C ASN A 28 -21.34 18.50 -10.44
N THR A 29 -20.58 18.06 -11.44
CA THR A 29 -21.09 17.65 -12.76
C THR A 29 -20.54 16.26 -13.10
N ASN A 30 -21.08 15.23 -12.44
CA ASN A 30 -21.01 13.83 -12.89
C ASN A 30 -22.12 13.00 -12.24
N TYR A 31 -23.35 13.34 -12.64
CA TYR A 31 -24.60 12.57 -12.57
C TYR A 31 -25.51 13.26 -13.61
N ASN A 32 -26.14 12.65 -14.62
CA ASN A 32 -26.15 11.31 -15.21
C ASN A 32 -26.90 11.43 -16.56
N THR A 33 -26.78 10.39 -17.41
CA THR A 33 -27.80 9.88 -18.37
C THR A 33 -28.22 10.67 -19.64
N ALA A 34 -28.06 9.99 -20.77
CA ALA A 34 -28.78 10.18 -22.03
C ALA A 34 -30.06 9.32 -22.06
N GLY A 35 -31.13 9.84 -22.68
CA GLY A 35 -32.41 9.16 -23.05
C GLY A 35 -33.34 8.84 -21.86
N ASP A 36 -34.64 9.14 -21.83
CA ASP A 36 -35.64 9.43 -22.87
C ASP A 36 -36.85 10.19 -22.26
N ASP A 37 -37.42 11.10 -23.08
CA ASP A 37 -38.82 11.50 -23.28
C ASP A 37 -39.86 11.78 -22.15
N ASN A 38 -40.49 12.95 -22.35
CA ASN A 38 -41.88 13.34 -22.08
C ASN A 38 -42.38 13.42 -20.64
N LEU A 39 -42.61 14.65 -20.14
CA LEU A 39 -43.96 15.18 -19.87
C LEU A 39 -43.92 16.58 -19.21
N ILE A 40 -44.70 17.49 -19.81
CA ILE A 40 -45.39 18.66 -19.24
C ILE A 40 -44.55 19.95 -19.02
N PHE A 41 -44.67 20.81 -20.02
CA PHE A 41 -44.63 22.28 -19.91
C PHE A 41 -45.89 22.78 -19.19
N GLN A 42 -45.74 23.67 -18.20
CA GLN A 42 -46.52 24.92 -18.14
C GLN A 42 -45.97 25.92 -17.11
N LYS A 43 -45.84 27.18 -17.59
CA LYS A 43 -46.00 28.49 -16.92
C LYS A 43 -45.17 28.79 -15.66
N GLU A 44 -44.30 29.81 -15.76
CA GLU A 44 -44.67 31.17 -15.31
C GLU A 44 -43.73 32.25 -15.87
N HIS A 45 -44.29 33.46 -15.97
CA HIS A 45 -43.85 34.62 -16.74
C HIS A 45 -42.89 35.54 -15.98
N ASN A 46 -42.06 36.25 -16.76
CA ASN A 46 -41.60 37.65 -16.63
C ASN A 46 -40.98 38.13 -15.30
N ILE A 47 -39.74 38.66 -15.38
CA ILE A 47 -39.40 40.03 -14.94
C ILE A 47 -38.15 40.52 -15.70
N GLU A 48 -38.19 41.82 -16.01
CA GLU A 48 -37.40 42.60 -16.93
C GLU A 48 -35.93 42.85 -16.54
N ASN A 49 -35.21 43.28 -17.58
CA ASN A 49 -33.96 44.03 -17.59
C ASN A 49 -33.78 45.01 -16.42
N ASN A 50 -32.65 44.92 -15.73
CA ASN A 50 -32.03 46.11 -15.12
C ASN A 50 -30.49 46.02 -15.10
N LYS A 51 -29.86 46.95 -15.82
CA LYS A 51 -28.43 47.25 -15.72
C LYS A 51 -28.15 47.79 -14.31
N SER A 52 -27.31 47.10 -13.54
CA SER A 52 -26.74 47.68 -12.32
C SER A 52 -25.26 47.31 -12.14
N SER A 53 -24.54 48.30 -11.61
CA SER A 53 -23.08 48.41 -11.44
C SER A 53 -22.43 47.29 -10.61
N PRO A 54 -21.12 46.98 -10.78
CA PRO A 54 -20.43 45.85 -10.13
C PRO A 54 -20.34 45.90 -8.59
N MET A 55 -20.89 46.93 -7.94
CA MET A 55 -20.72 47.17 -6.50
C MET A 55 -21.87 46.63 -5.63
N ASN A 56 -23.02 46.25 -6.22
CA ASN A 56 -24.16 45.71 -5.46
C ASN A 56 -24.15 44.18 -5.32
N SER A 57 -23.40 43.46 -6.15
CA SER A 57 -23.23 42.00 -6.04
C SER A 57 -22.39 41.60 -4.82
N LEU A 58 -21.48 42.45 -4.33
CA LEU A 58 -20.59 42.11 -3.21
C LEU A 58 -21.30 42.06 -1.83
N LYS A 59 -22.43 42.76 -1.66
CA LYS A 59 -23.20 42.72 -0.40
C LYS A 59 -24.03 41.44 -0.25
N VAL A 60 -24.48 40.84 -1.36
CA VAL A 60 -25.28 39.61 -1.35
C VAL A 60 -24.44 38.36 -1.07
N TYR A 61 -23.15 38.37 -1.42
CA TYR A 61 -22.24 37.25 -1.12
C TYR A 61 -21.70 37.23 0.32
N LYS A 62 -21.80 38.34 1.05
CA LYS A 62 -21.30 38.44 2.44
C LYS A 62 -22.14 37.63 3.43
N SER A 63 -23.43 37.38 3.16
CA SER A 63 -24.30 36.61 4.07
C SER A 63 -24.24 35.09 3.85
N LYS A 64 -23.86 34.61 2.65
CA LYS A 64 -23.80 33.18 2.34
C LYS A 64 -22.48 32.48 2.74
N PHE A 65 -21.41 33.24 2.96
CA PHE A 65 -20.08 32.67 3.28
C PHE A 65 -19.61 32.89 4.72
N ALA A 66 -20.42 33.54 5.57
CA ALA A 66 -20.03 33.86 6.95
C ALA A 66 -19.85 32.62 7.86
N ASN A 67 -20.32 31.44 7.45
CA ASN A 67 -20.37 30.24 8.29
C ASN A 67 -19.43 29.10 7.83
N ILE A 68 -18.52 29.32 6.89
CA ILE A 68 -17.57 28.27 6.45
C ILE A 68 -16.17 28.86 6.31
N ILE A 69 -15.55 29.29 7.41
CA ILE A 69 -14.08 29.46 7.47
C ILE A 69 -13.61 29.17 8.89
N ASP A 70 -13.35 27.91 9.20
CA ASP A 70 -12.45 27.58 10.29
C ASP A 70 -11.06 27.31 9.70
N VAL A 71 -10.20 28.31 9.87
CA VAL A 71 -8.74 28.34 9.69
C VAL A 71 -8.21 28.16 8.25
N VAL A 72 -8.06 29.28 7.53
CA VAL A 72 -7.13 29.39 6.40
C VAL A 72 -5.90 30.16 6.88
N LEU A 73 -4.70 29.57 6.75
CA LEU A 73 -3.44 30.21 7.08
C LEU A 73 -2.80 30.79 5.81
N PHE A 74 -2.54 32.09 5.78
CA PHE A 74 -1.78 32.73 4.70
C PHE A 74 -0.34 32.98 5.14
N ILE A 75 0.62 32.64 4.27
CA ILE A 75 2.05 32.88 4.49
C ILE A 75 2.52 33.93 3.49
N THR A 76 3.20 34.96 3.98
CA THR A 76 3.84 36.01 3.17
C THR A 76 5.32 36.11 3.50
N THR A 77 6.11 36.57 2.53
CA THR A 77 7.56 36.74 2.65
C THR A 77 7.97 38.07 3.26
N ASP A 78 7.03 39.02 3.41
CA ASP A 78 7.30 40.33 3.98
C ASP A 78 6.17 40.82 4.91
N THR A 79 6.54 41.68 5.86
CA THR A 79 5.66 42.24 6.89
C THR A 79 4.69 43.27 6.34
N GLU A 80 5.02 44.00 5.27
CA GLU A 80 4.13 45.01 4.67
C GLU A 80 2.89 44.34 4.05
N SER A 81 3.10 43.25 3.31
CA SER A 81 2.04 42.42 2.73
C SER A 81 1.18 41.75 3.81
N LYS A 82 1.78 41.31 4.93
CA LYS A 82 1.05 40.76 6.09
C LYS A 82 0.08 41.79 6.66
N ASP A 83 0.55 43.01 6.87
CA ASP A 83 -0.25 44.07 7.50
C ASP A 83 -1.40 44.54 6.59
N GLN A 84 -1.18 44.56 5.28
CA GLN A 84 -2.26 44.84 4.31
C GLN A 84 -3.33 43.74 4.30
N LEU A 85 -2.92 42.47 4.31
CA LEU A 85 -3.85 41.34 4.34
C LEU A 85 -4.63 41.28 5.65
N ASN A 86 -3.99 41.55 6.79
CA ASN A 86 -4.65 41.63 8.09
C ASN A 86 -5.68 42.76 8.17
N LYS A 87 -5.43 43.92 7.52
CA LYS A 87 -6.41 45.01 7.44
C LYS A 87 -7.63 44.64 6.59
N LEU A 88 -7.43 43.90 5.50
CA LEU A 88 -8.49 43.50 4.60
C LEU A 88 -9.33 42.34 5.15
N TRP A 89 -8.72 41.42 5.92
CA TRP A 89 -9.37 40.24 6.48
C TRP A 89 -8.95 39.98 7.93
N PRO A 90 -9.48 40.76 8.90
CA PRO A 90 -9.04 40.71 10.31
C PRO A 90 -9.35 39.39 11.04
N LYS A 91 -10.12 38.48 10.43
CA LYS A 91 -10.46 37.16 11.00
C LYS A 91 -9.59 36.01 10.46
N ILE A 92 -8.62 36.28 9.58
CA ILE A 92 -7.74 35.28 8.98
C ILE A 92 -6.35 35.41 9.61
N SER A 93 -5.72 34.29 9.97
CA SER A 93 -4.36 34.29 10.48
C SER A 93 -3.35 34.41 9.32
N VAL A 94 -2.57 35.49 9.31
CA VAL A 94 -1.49 35.72 8.33
C VAL A 94 -0.14 35.74 9.04
N VAL A 95 0.79 34.90 8.58
CA VAL A 95 2.15 34.78 9.11
C VAL A 95 3.15 35.31 8.09
N ALA A 96 4.08 36.16 8.53
CA ALA A 96 5.21 36.59 7.72
C ALA A 96 6.44 35.80 8.14
N ILE A 97 7.16 35.22 7.18
CA ILE A 97 8.44 34.54 7.44
C ILE A 97 9.56 35.48 7.00
N SER A 98 10.27 36.06 7.97
CA SER A 98 11.47 36.86 7.73
C SER A 98 12.72 36.00 7.86
N GLY A 99 13.61 36.01 6.87
CA GLY A 99 14.93 35.35 6.98
C GLY A 99 15.47 34.66 5.74
N MET A 100 14.75 34.65 4.61
CA MET A 100 15.32 34.17 3.34
C MET A 100 15.88 35.35 2.55
N SER A 101 17.18 35.60 2.67
CA SER A 101 17.92 36.41 1.70
C SER A 101 17.91 35.68 0.35
N ALA A 102 17.39 36.35 -0.68
CA ALA A 102 17.47 35.87 -2.05
C ALA A 102 18.94 35.78 -2.47
N VAL A 103 19.42 34.57 -2.77
CA VAL A 103 20.67 34.37 -3.51
C VAL A 103 20.38 34.69 -4.96
N THR A 104 20.71 35.90 -5.39
CA THR A 104 20.77 36.27 -6.81
C THR A 104 22.17 35.99 -7.32
N ASN A 105 22.32 34.97 -8.17
CA ASN A 105 23.54 34.73 -8.95
C ASN A 105 23.62 35.79 -10.06
N ASP A 106 24.28 36.89 -9.78
CA ASP A 106 24.80 37.83 -10.77
C ASP A 106 26.27 38.09 -10.43
N GLN A 107 27.18 37.27 -10.98
CA GLN A 107 28.59 37.59 -11.21
C GLN A 107 29.31 36.38 -11.85
N ALA A 108 29.34 36.34 -13.18
CA ALA A 108 30.45 35.77 -13.96
C ALA A 108 30.16 35.94 -15.45
N TYR A 109 30.38 37.13 -16.01
CA TYR A 109 30.73 37.29 -17.43
C TYR A 109 31.32 38.69 -17.64
N SER A 110 32.65 38.78 -17.74
CA SER A 110 33.32 39.90 -18.40
C SER A 110 34.61 39.43 -19.10
N HIS A 111 34.68 39.80 -20.39
CA HIS A 111 35.82 39.80 -21.32
C HIS A 111 36.25 38.44 -21.89
N ALA A 112 36.45 38.21 -23.18
CA ALA A 112 36.57 39.01 -24.42
C ALA A 112 36.09 38.09 -25.58
N GLY A 113 35.84 38.43 -26.84
CA GLY A 113 36.11 39.57 -27.71
C GLY A 113 35.62 39.14 -29.11
N LYS A 114 35.18 40.11 -29.94
CA LYS A 114 34.63 39.89 -31.28
C LYS A 114 35.72 39.51 -32.29
N SER A 115 35.41 38.59 -33.21
CA SER A 115 35.96 38.59 -34.58
C SER A 115 35.12 37.70 -35.51
N SER A 116 34.92 38.18 -36.73
CA SER A 116 34.08 37.66 -37.80
C SER A 116 34.90 36.97 -38.90
N HIS A 117 34.43 35.86 -39.46
CA HIS A 117 34.52 35.43 -40.89
C HIS A 117 34.02 33.97 -41.03
N LYS A 118 32.98 33.71 -41.84
CA LYS A 118 32.95 33.25 -43.25
C LYS A 118 33.27 31.75 -43.46
N HIS A 119 32.34 31.11 -44.20
CA HIS A 119 32.33 29.80 -44.86
C HIS A 119 33.60 28.95 -44.91
N GLU A 120 33.48 27.64 -44.64
CA GLU A 120 33.63 26.57 -45.65
C GLU A 120 33.26 25.18 -45.09
N GLU A 121 32.65 24.37 -45.95
CA GLU A 121 32.43 22.93 -45.79
C GLU A 121 33.73 22.18 -46.11
N ASP A 122 34.14 21.19 -45.29
CA ASP A 122 34.33 19.78 -45.69
C ASP A 122 35.16 18.97 -44.65
N LYS A 123 34.55 17.84 -44.25
CA LYS A 123 35.09 16.47 -44.11
C LYS A 123 36.39 16.12 -43.33
N ILE A 124 36.17 15.15 -42.41
CA ILE A 124 36.94 13.91 -42.12
C ILE A 124 37.76 13.81 -40.81
N ASP A 125 37.43 12.72 -40.10
CA ASP A 125 38.15 11.85 -39.13
C ASP A 125 38.47 12.23 -37.67
N ASP A 126 37.91 11.35 -36.83
CA ASP A 126 38.49 10.54 -35.75
C ASP A 126 39.20 11.14 -34.52
N SER A 127 38.91 10.45 -33.40
CA SER A 127 39.44 10.52 -32.03
C SER A 127 38.90 11.69 -31.18
N VAL A 128 38.32 11.47 -29.99
CA VAL A 128 39.03 11.11 -28.75
C VAL A 128 38.18 10.27 -27.77
N ASN A 129 38.82 9.19 -27.30
CA ASN A 129 38.48 8.25 -26.22
C ASN A 129 38.32 8.91 -24.84
N ALA A 130 37.36 8.46 -24.02
CA ALA A 130 37.51 7.45 -22.97
C ALA A 130 38.61 7.74 -21.92
N ILE A 131 38.17 8.04 -20.69
CA ILE A 131 39.03 8.12 -19.49
C ILE A 131 38.83 6.84 -18.67
N TYR A 132 39.79 5.93 -18.79
CA TYR A 132 40.14 4.90 -17.81
C TYR A 132 41.63 4.59 -18.00
N ASN A 133 42.43 4.68 -16.92
CA ASN A 133 43.71 3.99 -16.64
C ASN A 133 44.27 4.57 -15.31
N CYS A 134 44.49 3.82 -14.22
CA CYS A 134 45.46 2.75 -13.92
C CYS A 134 46.94 3.20 -13.83
N VAL A 135 47.60 2.98 -12.68
CA VAL A 135 49.07 2.79 -12.47
C VAL A 135 49.27 2.09 -11.08
N PRO A 136 50.35 1.32 -10.78
CA PRO A 136 50.82 0.06 -11.38
C PRO A 136 51.24 -1.04 -10.34
N HIS A 137 51.63 -2.21 -10.86
CA HIS A 137 52.26 -3.35 -10.17
C HIS A 137 53.74 -3.15 -9.78
N SER A 138 54.17 -3.85 -8.73
CA SER A 138 55.51 -4.45 -8.64
C SER A 138 55.45 -5.83 -7.93
N HIS A 139 56.23 -6.77 -8.47
CA HIS A 139 56.39 -8.18 -8.08
C HIS A 139 57.45 -8.37 -6.98
N VAL A 140 57.23 -9.28 -6.03
CA VAL A 140 58.27 -10.16 -5.42
C VAL A 140 57.66 -11.53 -5.05
N SER A 141 58.45 -12.58 -5.24
CA SER A 141 58.16 -14.01 -5.32
C SER A 141 58.21 -14.77 -3.99
N LEU A 142 57.28 -15.75 -3.81
CA LEU A 142 57.34 -17.13 -3.22
C LEU A 142 58.14 -17.43 -1.91
N PRO A 143 57.89 -18.54 -1.15
CA PRO A 143 57.09 -19.73 -1.46
C PRO A 143 56.12 -20.23 -0.35
N VAL A 144 55.34 -21.24 -0.75
CA VAL A 144 54.46 -22.09 0.07
C VAL A 144 55.25 -22.93 1.08
N THR A 145 54.74 -23.05 2.30
CA THR A 145 55.04 -24.20 3.18
C THR A 145 53.81 -24.59 3.99
N VAL A 146 53.44 -25.86 3.89
CA VAL A 146 52.45 -26.56 4.71
C VAL A 146 53.12 -26.93 6.03
N HIS A 147 52.56 -26.56 7.18
CA HIS A 147 52.77 -27.30 8.43
C HIS A 147 51.62 -27.17 9.43
N LYS A 148 51.44 -28.28 10.14
CA LYS A 148 50.44 -28.63 11.16
C LYS A 148 50.59 -27.82 12.46
N ASN A 149 49.48 -27.77 13.20
CA ASN A 149 49.33 -27.70 14.67
C ASN A 149 50.34 -26.89 15.48
N THR A 150 49.84 -25.91 16.25
CA THR A 150 50.07 -25.83 17.69
C THR A 150 48.98 -25.00 18.38
N ASN A 151 48.54 -25.50 19.54
CA ASN A 151 47.78 -24.81 20.57
C ASN A 151 48.56 -23.59 21.07
N TYR A 152 47.87 -22.47 21.32
CA TYR A 152 48.14 -21.62 22.48
C TYR A 152 46.84 -21.02 23.01
N ASN A 153 46.53 -21.38 24.26
CA ASN A 153 45.58 -20.68 25.12
C ASN A 153 46.13 -19.29 25.47
N THR A 154 45.28 -18.27 25.39
CA THR A 154 45.31 -17.14 26.32
C THR A 154 43.88 -16.78 26.68
N ALA A 155 43.60 -16.87 27.98
CA ALA A 155 42.40 -16.42 28.66
C ALA A 155 42.17 -14.90 28.49
N GLY A 156 40.91 -14.48 28.56
CA GLY A 156 40.55 -13.06 28.59
C GLY A 156 39.05 -12.82 28.38
N ASP A 157 38.32 -12.93 29.49
CA ASP A 157 37.04 -12.29 29.83
C ASP A 157 35.72 -12.71 29.17
N ASP A 158 34.99 -13.45 30.00
CA ASP A 158 33.57 -13.75 30.00
C ASP A 158 32.68 -12.50 29.98
N ASN A 159 31.73 -12.48 29.04
CA ASN A 159 30.36 -12.02 29.26
C ASN A 159 29.45 -12.54 28.14
N LEU A 160 29.38 -13.86 28.01
CA LEU A 160 28.27 -14.52 27.32
C LEU A 160 27.22 -14.88 28.37
N ILE A 161 26.36 -13.90 28.69
CA ILE A 161 25.15 -14.17 29.45
C ILE A 161 24.27 -15.11 28.62
N PHE A 162 24.05 -16.29 29.18
CA PHE A 162 23.19 -17.36 28.69
C PHE A 162 21.77 -16.82 28.37
N GLN A 163 21.44 -16.71 27.07
CA GLN A 163 20.06 -16.54 26.58
C GLN A 163 19.26 -17.87 26.58
N LYS A 164 19.62 -18.82 27.44
CA LYS A 164 19.06 -20.18 27.43
C LYS A 164 17.82 -20.34 28.32
N ASP A 165 17.66 -19.48 29.34
CA ASP A 165 16.60 -19.65 30.33
C ASP A 165 15.27 -18.98 29.95
N HIS A 166 15.28 -17.86 29.22
CA HIS A 166 14.04 -17.21 28.76
C HIS A 166 13.26 -18.02 27.70
N ASN A 167 13.93 -18.86 26.91
CA ASN A 167 13.24 -19.67 25.90
C ASN A 167 12.47 -20.85 26.50
N ILE A 168 12.90 -21.39 27.64
CA ILE A 168 12.24 -22.55 28.27
C ILE A 168 10.95 -22.13 28.97
N GLU A 169 10.96 -21.01 29.70
CA GLU A 169 9.76 -20.48 30.35
C GLU A 169 8.74 -19.97 29.33
N ASN A 170 9.18 -19.26 28.29
CA ASN A 170 8.30 -18.86 27.19
C ASN A 170 7.70 -20.07 26.49
N ASN A 171 8.49 -21.12 26.18
CA ASN A 171 7.96 -22.33 25.57
C ASN A 171 6.93 -23.05 26.47
N LYS A 172 7.15 -23.13 27.79
CA LYS A 172 6.16 -23.68 28.73
C LYS A 172 4.87 -22.85 28.79
N SER A 173 5.01 -21.52 28.82
CA SER A 173 3.88 -20.59 28.80
C SER A 173 3.06 -20.69 27.50
N SER A 174 3.73 -20.66 26.34
CA SER A 174 3.08 -20.83 25.04
C SER A 174 2.42 -22.21 24.93
N MET A 175 3.05 -23.28 25.44
CA MET A 175 2.48 -24.63 25.42
C MET A 175 1.22 -24.76 26.29
N ASN A 176 1.18 -24.11 27.46
CA ASN A 176 -0.03 -24.03 28.29
C ASN A 176 -1.14 -23.23 27.58
N SER A 177 -0.77 -22.09 26.95
CA SER A 177 -1.74 -21.28 26.19
C SER A 177 -2.37 -22.01 24.99
N LEU A 178 -1.63 -22.94 24.38
CA LEU A 178 -2.15 -23.80 23.30
C LEU A 178 -3.16 -24.83 23.82
N LYS A 179 -2.94 -25.39 25.01
CA LYS A 179 -3.86 -26.37 25.62
C LYS A 179 -5.18 -25.75 26.05
N ASP A 180 -5.15 -24.50 26.49
CA ASP A 180 -6.33 -23.77 26.97
C ASP A 180 -7.06 -22.98 25.87
N TYR A 181 -6.65 -23.13 24.60
CA TYR A 181 -7.22 -22.37 23.50
C TYR A 181 -8.68 -22.78 23.23
N LYS A 182 -9.61 -21.86 23.49
CA LYS A 182 -11.03 -21.99 23.12
C LYS A 182 -11.31 -21.24 21.82
N SER A 183 -11.87 -21.94 20.84
CA SER A 183 -12.22 -21.35 19.55
C SER A 183 -13.21 -20.19 19.70
N LYS A 184 -12.92 -19.08 19.01
CA LYS A 184 -13.79 -17.89 18.99
C LYS A 184 -14.65 -17.85 17.72
N PHE A 185 -14.27 -18.58 16.68
CA PHE A 185 -14.92 -18.59 15.37
C PHE A 185 -15.42 -19.98 14.98
N ALA A 186 -16.11 -20.67 15.91
CA ALA A 186 -16.60 -22.04 15.70
C ALA A 186 -17.41 -22.18 14.38
N ASN A 187 -18.24 -21.20 14.05
CA ASN A 187 -19.00 -21.18 12.80
C ASN A 187 -18.11 -21.16 11.54
N ILE A 188 -16.95 -20.48 11.57
CA ILE A 188 -16.00 -20.48 10.47
C ILE A 188 -15.31 -21.85 10.39
N ILE A 189 -14.95 -22.43 11.53
CA ILE A 189 -14.33 -23.76 11.59
C ILE A 189 -15.26 -24.84 11.03
N ASP A 190 -16.55 -24.78 11.32
CA ASP A 190 -17.53 -25.72 10.77
C ASP A 190 -17.59 -25.63 9.23
N VAL A 191 -17.62 -24.42 8.67
CA VAL A 191 -17.56 -24.21 7.21
C VAL A 191 -16.26 -24.77 6.63
N VAL A 192 -15.11 -24.45 7.25
CA VAL A 192 -13.81 -24.94 6.78
C VAL A 192 -13.73 -26.47 6.78
N ARG A 193 -14.26 -27.13 7.82
CA ARG A 193 -14.32 -28.59 7.87
C ARG A 193 -15.21 -29.17 6.78
N GLN A 194 -16.34 -28.53 6.48
CA GLN A 194 -17.23 -28.94 5.40
C GLN A 194 -16.60 -28.80 4.02
N MET A 195 -15.77 -27.77 3.81
CA MET A 195 -15.02 -27.61 2.55
C MET A 195 -14.10 -28.80 2.28
N ASN A 196 -13.52 -29.40 3.33
CA ASN A 196 -12.65 -30.58 3.26
C ASN A 196 -11.55 -30.47 2.17
N VAL A 197 -10.86 -29.34 2.16
CA VAL A 197 -9.78 -29.01 1.22
C VAL A 197 -8.45 -28.86 1.93
N THR A 198 -7.36 -29.14 1.23
CA THR A 198 -6.01 -28.84 1.72
C THR A 198 -5.10 -28.49 0.53
N PRO A 199 -4.40 -27.34 0.56
CA PRO A 199 -4.50 -26.28 1.57
C PRO A 199 -5.83 -25.51 1.51
N LEU A 200 -6.22 -24.89 2.62
CA LEU A 200 -7.28 -23.89 2.63
C LEU A 200 -6.69 -22.55 2.18
N LEU A 201 -7.21 -21.99 1.10
CA LEU A 201 -6.86 -20.63 0.66
C LEU A 201 -7.77 -19.65 1.40
N VAL A 202 -7.21 -18.65 2.06
CA VAL A 202 -7.98 -17.71 2.88
C VAL A 202 -7.72 -16.28 2.43
N THR A 203 -8.78 -15.51 2.26
CA THR A 203 -8.70 -14.07 2.03
C THR A 203 -9.78 -13.33 2.81
N LEU A 204 -9.47 -12.09 3.22
CA LEU A 204 -10.36 -11.24 4.00
C LEU A 204 -10.74 -10.02 3.14
N VAL A 205 -12.03 -9.80 2.92
CA VAL A 205 -12.55 -8.78 2.00
C VAL A 205 -13.50 -7.87 2.75
N ASN A 206 -13.23 -6.57 2.73
CA ASN A 206 -14.23 -5.58 3.09
C ASN A 206 -14.89 -5.01 1.83
N ARG A 207 -15.93 -4.21 2.01
CA ARG A 207 -16.68 -3.62 0.90
C ARG A 207 -15.81 -2.87 -0.11
N ALA A 208 -14.81 -2.13 0.37
CA ALA A 208 -13.90 -1.37 -0.49
C ALA A 208 -12.99 -2.26 -1.36
N TYR A 209 -12.83 -3.54 -1.01
CA TYR A 209 -12.03 -4.52 -1.75
C TYR A 209 -12.89 -5.47 -2.62
N LEU A 210 -14.22 -5.36 -2.61
CA LEU A 210 -15.08 -6.17 -3.48
C LEU A 210 -14.72 -6.07 -4.98
N PRO A 211 -14.43 -4.89 -5.55
CA PRO A 211 -14.00 -4.82 -6.94
C PRO A 211 -12.72 -5.63 -7.22
N PHE A 212 -11.77 -5.63 -6.29
CA PHE A 212 -10.57 -6.47 -6.41
C PHE A 212 -10.93 -7.96 -6.32
N ALA A 213 -11.82 -8.34 -5.40
CA ALA A 213 -12.29 -9.73 -5.27
C ALA A 213 -12.91 -10.23 -6.58
N PHE A 214 -13.77 -9.45 -7.24
CA PHE A 214 -14.35 -9.83 -8.52
C PHE A 214 -13.30 -9.92 -9.64
N SER A 215 -12.38 -8.95 -9.71
CA SER A 215 -11.27 -9.02 -10.68
C SER A 215 -10.37 -10.24 -10.44
N TRP A 216 -10.11 -10.60 -9.18
CA TRP A 216 -9.30 -11.76 -8.81
C TRP A 216 -10.01 -13.09 -9.10
N LEU A 217 -11.32 -13.18 -8.85
CA LEU A 217 -12.14 -14.34 -9.22
C LEU A 217 -12.10 -14.58 -10.74
N CYS A 218 -12.21 -13.52 -11.54
CA CYS A 218 -12.03 -13.59 -12.99
C CYS A 218 -10.59 -14.02 -13.38
N ASN A 219 -9.57 -13.42 -12.76
CA ASN A 219 -8.17 -13.76 -12.99
C ASN A 219 -7.86 -15.25 -12.77
N THR A 220 -8.53 -15.87 -11.80
CA THR A 220 -8.24 -17.24 -11.35
C THR A 220 -9.28 -18.27 -11.76
N GLU A 221 -10.30 -17.89 -12.55
CA GLU A 221 -11.42 -18.75 -12.96
C GLU A 221 -10.95 -20.09 -13.54
N GLN A 222 -9.93 -20.05 -14.42
CA GLN A 222 -9.42 -21.24 -15.10
C GLN A 222 -8.39 -22.05 -14.30
N MET A 223 -8.02 -21.61 -13.08
CA MET A 223 -6.99 -22.27 -12.27
C MET A 223 -7.54 -23.43 -11.41
N GLY A 224 -8.85 -23.59 -11.33
CA GLY A 224 -9.48 -24.68 -10.57
C GLY A 224 -9.34 -24.57 -9.04
N ILE A 225 -8.98 -23.40 -8.52
CA ILE A 225 -8.67 -23.20 -7.10
C ILE A 225 -9.88 -22.77 -6.26
N HIS A 226 -10.96 -22.25 -6.85
CA HIS A 226 -12.03 -21.55 -6.14
C HIS A 226 -12.72 -22.38 -5.05
N LYS A 227 -12.83 -23.70 -5.22
CA LYS A 227 -13.36 -24.61 -4.18
C LYS A 227 -12.49 -24.66 -2.91
N GLN A 228 -11.22 -24.30 -3.03
CA GLN A 228 -10.26 -24.25 -1.92
C GLN A 228 -10.27 -22.89 -1.21
N VAL A 229 -10.97 -21.88 -1.75
CA VAL A 229 -10.93 -20.50 -1.25
C VAL A 229 -12.08 -20.23 -0.28
N LEU A 230 -11.72 -19.82 0.92
CA LEU A 230 -12.61 -19.22 1.90
C LEU A 230 -12.48 -17.69 1.82
N PHE A 231 -13.56 -17.04 1.38
CA PHE A 231 -13.72 -15.61 1.51
C PHE A 231 -14.33 -15.29 2.87
N ILE A 232 -13.65 -14.46 3.65
CA ILE A 232 -14.16 -13.93 4.90
C ILE A 232 -14.50 -12.46 4.66
N THR A 233 -15.75 -12.05 4.87
CA THR A 233 -16.20 -10.67 4.65
C THR A 233 -16.42 -9.93 5.97
N THR A 234 -16.17 -8.62 5.98
CA THR A 234 -16.41 -7.77 7.17
C THR A 234 -17.88 -7.45 7.43
N ASP A 235 -18.75 -7.75 6.46
CA ASP A 235 -20.17 -7.43 6.49
C ASP A 235 -20.98 -8.40 5.62
N THR A 236 -22.26 -8.54 5.97
CA THR A 236 -23.21 -9.42 5.28
C THR A 236 -23.49 -8.97 3.85
N GLU A 237 -23.54 -7.66 3.59
CA GLU A 237 -23.77 -7.14 2.23
C GLU A 237 -22.68 -7.60 1.25
N SER A 238 -21.42 -7.53 1.66
CA SER A 238 -20.30 -8.05 0.87
C SER A 238 -20.40 -9.57 0.64
N LYS A 239 -20.85 -10.33 1.64
CA LYS A 239 -21.09 -11.78 1.51
C LYS A 239 -22.21 -12.05 0.51
N ASP A 240 -23.32 -11.33 0.61
CA ASP A 240 -24.50 -11.52 -0.23
C ASP A 240 -24.18 -11.19 -1.70
N GLN A 241 -23.40 -10.13 -1.96
CA GLN A 241 -22.94 -9.80 -3.30
C GLN A 241 -22.02 -10.87 -3.89
N LEU A 242 -21.05 -11.37 -3.12
CA LEU A 242 -20.18 -12.47 -3.55
C LEU A 242 -20.99 -13.74 -3.85
N ASN A 243 -21.90 -14.15 -2.95
CA ASN A 243 -22.74 -15.32 -3.17
C ASN A 243 -23.68 -15.19 -4.37
N LYS A 244 -24.21 -13.98 -4.61
CA LYS A 244 -25.09 -13.70 -5.74
C LYS A 244 -24.37 -13.86 -7.08
N LEU A 245 -23.16 -13.32 -7.18
CA LEU A 245 -22.40 -13.30 -8.44
C LEU A 245 -21.56 -14.56 -8.64
N TRP A 246 -21.12 -15.18 -7.55
CA TRP A 246 -20.25 -16.36 -7.53
C TRP A 246 -20.80 -17.40 -6.55
N PRO A 247 -21.88 -18.13 -6.90
CA PRO A 247 -22.55 -19.05 -5.96
C PRO A 247 -21.73 -20.29 -5.56
N ASN A 248 -20.61 -20.55 -6.25
CA ASN A 248 -19.79 -21.75 -6.06
C ASN A 248 -18.54 -21.52 -5.18
N ILE A 249 -18.36 -20.32 -4.62
CA ILE A 249 -17.28 -20.04 -3.65
C ILE A 249 -17.78 -20.14 -2.22
N SER A 250 -16.87 -20.40 -1.28
CA SER A 250 -17.20 -20.43 0.15
C SER A 250 -17.03 -19.03 0.75
N VAL A 251 -18.12 -18.47 1.30
CA VAL A 251 -18.14 -17.11 1.85
C VAL A 251 -18.76 -17.06 3.24
N VAL A 252 -18.05 -16.50 4.20
CA VAL A 252 -18.53 -16.26 5.58
C VAL A 252 -18.40 -14.79 5.93
N ALA A 253 -19.35 -14.25 6.70
CA ALA A 253 -19.29 -12.89 7.20
C ALA A 253 -18.92 -12.89 8.68
N ILE A 254 -18.01 -12.01 9.09
CA ILE A 254 -17.69 -11.79 10.50
C ILE A 254 -18.50 -10.64 11.07
N SER A 255 -19.04 -10.84 12.28
CA SER A 255 -19.84 -9.83 12.97
C SER A 255 -18.97 -8.79 13.68
N GLY A 256 -19.54 -7.62 13.98
CA GLY A 256 -18.90 -6.60 14.80
C GLY A 256 -17.82 -5.77 14.10
N MET A 257 -17.80 -5.75 12.77
CA MET A 257 -16.79 -5.06 11.95
C MET A 257 -17.34 -3.89 11.12
N SER A 258 -18.53 -3.38 11.47
CA SER A 258 -19.19 -2.28 10.76
C SER A 258 -18.34 -1.00 10.65
N ALA A 259 -17.45 -0.77 11.61
CA ALA A 259 -16.56 0.41 11.63
C ALA A 259 -15.38 0.34 10.63
N VAL A 260 -15.15 -0.81 9.98
CA VAL A 260 -13.99 -1.03 9.08
C VAL A 260 -14.38 -1.57 7.69
N THR A 261 -15.64 -1.35 7.31
CA THR A 261 -16.19 -1.73 5.99
C THR A 261 -15.62 -0.89 4.84
N ASN A 262 -15.18 0.34 5.13
CA ASN A 262 -14.57 1.27 4.17
C ASN A 262 -13.07 1.00 3.95
N ASP A 263 -12.47 1.65 2.95
CA ASP A 263 -11.02 1.60 2.72
C ASP A 263 -10.25 1.97 3.99
N GLN A 264 -9.27 1.15 4.34
CA GLN A 264 -8.45 1.30 5.54
C GLN A 264 -7.02 1.59 5.12
N ALA A 265 -6.52 2.77 5.47
CA ALA A 265 -5.14 3.11 5.23
C ALA A 265 -4.22 2.24 6.09
N TYR A 266 -3.09 1.85 5.51
CA TYR A 266 -2.08 1.04 6.18
C TYR A 266 -1.63 1.69 7.50
N SER A 267 -1.41 0.87 8.53
CA SER A 267 -1.05 1.31 9.88
C SER A 267 -2.02 2.34 10.51
N HIS A 268 -3.30 2.32 10.14
CA HIS A 268 -4.35 3.07 10.87
C HIS A 268 -5.10 2.16 11.84
N ALA A 269 -5.72 2.73 12.88
CA ALA A 269 -6.39 1.96 13.93
C ALA A 269 -7.47 0.99 13.37
N GLY A 270 -8.22 1.41 12.34
CA GLY A 270 -9.20 0.55 11.67
C GLY A 270 -8.55 -0.62 10.92
N TYR A 271 -7.44 -0.38 10.21
CA TYR A 271 -6.62 -1.44 9.60
C TYR A 271 -6.13 -2.43 10.66
N ILE A 272 -5.56 -1.95 11.77
CA ILE A 272 -5.05 -2.81 12.85
C ILE A 272 -6.17 -3.69 13.44
N ARG A 273 -7.37 -3.13 13.68
CA ARG A 273 -8.53 -3.91 14.14
C ARG A 273 -8.92 -5.02 13.15
N LEU A 274 -8.86 -4.74 11.85
CA LEU A 274 -9.06 -5.76 10.82
C LEU A 274 -7.99 -6.85 10.87
N MET A 275 -6.72 -6.48 11.02
CA MET A 275 -5.60 -7.43 11.11
C MET A 275 -5.63 -8.26 12.39
N ILE A 276 -6.12 -7.71 13.52
CA ILE A 276 -6.38 -8.46 14.76
C ILE A 276 -7.40 -9.56 14.49
N ARG A 277 -8.56 -9.24 13.90
CA ARG A 277 -9.59 -10.24 13.58
C ARG A 277 -9.07 -11.29 12.61
N ARG A 278 -8.37 -10.89 11.56
CA ARG A 278 -7.68 -11.81 10.63
C ARG A 278 -6.80 -12.79 11.40
N THR A 279 -5.91 -12.27 12.24
CA THR A 279 -4.97 -13.09 13.01
C THR A 279 -5.69 -14.08 13.92
N GLN A 280 -6.75 -13.66 14.61
CA GLN A 280 -7.52 -14.55 15.49
C GLN A 280 -8.22 -15.68 14.74
N ILE A 281 -8.81 -15.40 13.57
CA ILE A 281 -9.48 -16.43 12.75
C ILE A 281 -8.45 -17.43 12.21
N LEU A 282 -7.32 -16.94 11.71
CA LEU A 282 -6.24 -17.78 11.21
C LEU A 282 -5.64 -18.66 12.33
N LEU A 283 -5.52 -18.12 13.54
CA LEU A 283 -5.14 -18.92 14.72
C LEU A 283 -6.13 -20.06 14.94
N ASP A 284 -7.42 -19.76 14.91
CA ASP A 284 -8.50 -20.73 15.11
C ASP A 284 -8.42 -21.88 14.10
N ILE A 285 -8.17 -21.57 12.83
CA ILE A 285 -8.00 -22.57 11.76
C ILE A 285 -6.73 -23.41 11.98
N LEU A 286 -5.60 -22.78 12.33
CA LEU A 286 -4.34 -23.49 12.61
C LEU A 286 -4.49 -24.44 13.82
N GLN A 287 -5.19 -24.03 14.88
CA GLN A 287 -5.42 -24.89 16.05
C GLN A 287 -6.19 -26.15 15.69
N ASN A 288 -7.03 -26.08 14.65
CA ASN A 288 -7.76 -27.21 14.09
C ASN A 288 -6.96 -28.06 13.08
N ASN A 289 -5.63 -27.92 13.05
CA ASN A 289 -4.72 -28.70 12.18
C ASN A 289 -4.95 -28.51 10.68
N ILE A 290 -5.41 -27.33 10.25
CA ILE A 290 -5.66 -27.02 8.85
C ILE A 290 -4.56 -26.10 8.31
N SER A 291 -3.96 -26.49 7.19
CA SER A 291 -2.96 -25.68 6.47
C SER A 291 -3.63 -24.50 5.76
N ILE A 292 -3.02 -23.32 5.85
CA ILE A 292 -3.60 -22.07 5.37
C ILE A 292 -2.66 -21.42 4.38
N PHE A 293 -3.15 -21.13 3.17
CA PHE A 293 -2.52 -20.18 2.27
C PHE A 293 -3.27 -18.84 2.30
N LEU A 294 -2.72 -17.88 3.02
CA LEU A 294 -3.23 -16.50 3.10
C LEU A 294 -2.79 -15.70 1.88
N PHE A 295 -3.74 -15.02 1.24
CA PHE A 295 -3.48 -14.10 0.14
C PHE A 295 -4.42 -12.88 0.19
N GLU A 296 -4.05 -11.80 -0.48
CA GLU A 296 -4.89 -10.60 -0.68
C GLU A 296 -5.46 -10.57 -2.10
N VAL A 297 -6.71 -10.15 -2.26
CA VAL A 297 -7.41 -10.15 -3.56
C VAL A 297 -6.89 -9.07 -4.53
N ASP A 298 -6.06 -8.15 -4.08
CA ASP A 298 -5.51 -7.11 -4.93
C ASP A 298 -4.26 -7.55 -5.72
N CYS A 299 -3.81 -8.80 -5.59
CA CYS A 299 -2.70 -9.34 -6.37
C CYS A 299 -3.12 -9.90 -7.75
N LEU A 300 -2.15 -9.99 -8.66
CA LEU A 300 -2.29 -10.70 -9.94
C LEU A 300 -1.72 -12.12 -9.81
N TRP A 301 -2.49 -13.13 -10.20
CA TRP A 301 -2.00 -14.50 -10.37
C TRP A 301 -1.79 -14.76 -11.86
N ILE A 302 -0.54 -14.96 -12.26
CA ILE A 302 -0.19 -15.34 -13.64
C ILE A 302 -0.36 -16.84 -13.82
N LYS A 303 -0.07 -17.63 -12.77
CA LYS A 303 -0.17 -19.09 -12.73
C LYS A 303 -0.70 -19.52 -11.38
N ASN A 304 -1.20 -20.75 -11.30
CA ASN A 304 -1.57 -21.34 -10.02
C ASN A 304 -0.31 -21.60 -9.16
N PRO A 305 -0.09 -20.88 -8.03
CA PRO A 305 1.08 -21.07 -7.18
C PRO A 305 0.98 -22.33 -6.29
N VAL A 306 -0.23 -22.87 -6.09
CA VAL A 306 -0.50 -23.91 -5.08
C VAL A 306 0.37 -25.16 -5.29
N PRO A 307 0.50 -25.73 -6.50
CA PRO A 307 1.34 -26.91 -6.71
C PRO A 307 2.82 -26.71 -6.39
N SER A 308 3.33 -25.48 -6.50
CA SER A 308 4.72 -25.14 -6.12
C SER A 308 4.85 -25.00 -4.61
N LEU A 309 3.89 -24.34 -3.97
CA LEU A 309 3.88 -24.08 -2.53
C LEU A 309 3.79 -25.37 -1.70
N VAL A 310 2.91 -26.30 -2.08
CA VAL A 310 2.69 -27.56 -1.31
C VAL A 310 3.90 -28.48 -1.28
N LYS A 311 4.86 -28.36 -2.20
CA LYS A 311 6.10 -29.17 -2.23
C LYS A 311 7.08 -28.88 -1.08
N ASN A 312 6.74 -27.98 -0.17
CA ASN A 312 7.62 -27.45 0.88
C ASN A 312 7.27 -27.97 2.28
N GLU A 313 6.73 -29.18 2.41
CA GLU A 313 6.25 -29.80 3.67
C GLU A 313 7.33 -29.91 4.78
N GLY A 314 8.61 -29.70 4.46
CA GLY A 314 9.71 -29.64 5.44
C GLY A 314 9.86 -28.31 6.18
N TYR A 315 9.07 -27.30 5.82
CA TYR A 315 9.05 -25.98 6.46
C TYR A 315 7.77 -25.77 7.26
N ASP A 316 7.84 -24.88 8.25
CA ASP A 316 6.66 -24.53 9.07
C ASP A 316 5.80 -23.45 8.39
N ILE A 317 6.46 -22.53 7.70
CA ILE A 317 5.84 -21.38 7.05
C ILE A 317 6.64 -20.95 5.82
N LEU A 318 5.95 -20.58 4.75
CA LEU A 318 6.51 -19.90 3.58
C LEU A 318 6.08 -18.45 3.60
N VAL A 319 7.05 -17.54 3.59
CA VAL A 319 6.85 -16.10 3.70
C VAL A 319 7.39 -15.38 2.48
N ASN A 320 6.67 -14.37 2.00
CA ASN A 320 7.20 -13.49 0.95
C ASN A 320 8.04 -12.37 1.58
N PRO A 321 9.34 -12.20 1.24
CA PRO A 321 10.09 -11.03 1.68
C PRO A 321 9.52 -9.74 1.06
N VAL A 322 9.76 -8.61 1.71
CA VAL A 322 9.44 -7.29 1.13
C VAL A 322 10.70 -6.72 0.50
N SER A 323 10.66 -6.43 -0.80
CA SER A 323 11.81 -5.89 -1.52
C SER A 323 12.31 -4.60 -0.87
N ASN A 324 13.63 -4.38 -0.85
CA ASN A 324 14.26 -3.21 -0.23
C ASN A 324 13.93 -2.99 1.26
N ARG A 325 13.40 -4.00 1.98
CA ARG A 325 13.17 -3.96 3.43
C ARG A 325 13.73 -5.23 4.09
N PRO A 326 15.06 -5.30 4.33
CA PRO A 326 15.70 -6.48 4.87
C PRO A 326 15.06 -6.95 6.19
N GLY A 327 14.76 -8.25 6.28
CA GLY A 327 14.14 -8.85 7.46
C GLY A 327 12.65 -8.59 7.62
N VAL A 328 12.01 -7.86 6.71
CA VAL A 328 10.55 -7.67 6.68
C VAL A 328 9.91 -8.68 5.73
N VAL A 329 8.86 -9.33 6.20
CA VAL A 329 8.03 -10.25 5.40
C VAL A 329 6.65 -9.63 5.16
N ALA A 330 6.00 -9.98 4.05
CA ALA A 330 4.66 -9.52 3.73
C ALA A 330 3.62 -10.18 4.64
N GLY A 331 2.74 -9.39 5.25
CA GLY A 331 1.66 -9.89 6.10
C GLY A 331 0.49 -10.51 5.32
N GLY A 332 0.40 -10.26 4.01
CA GLY A 332 -0.73 -10.61 3.15
C GLY A 332 -0.50 -11.80 2.20
N PHE A 333 0.68 -12.40 2.17
CA PHE A 333 0.98 -13.56 1.31
C PHE A 333 1.86 -14.57 2.04
N ILE A 334 1.22 -15.60 2.60
CA ILE A 334 1.85 -16.51 3.57
C ILE A 334 1.23 -17.90 3.43
N TYR A 335 2.06 -18.94 3.27
CA TYR A 335 1.59 -20.33 3.39
C TYR A 335 2.04 -20.92 4.73
N MET A 336 1.10 -21.43 5.51
CA MET A 336 1.31 -21.90 6.88
C MET A 336 0.92 -23.38 6.99
N PHE A 337 1.87 -24.20 7.41
CA PHE A 337 1.63 -25.58 7.83
C PHE A 337 1.27 -25.58 9.31
N PRO A 338 0.29 -26.39 9.76
CA PRO A 338 -0.21 -26.36 11.13
C PRO A 338 0.70 -27.10 12.12
N THR A 339 2.01 -26.89 12.02
CA THR A 339 3.00 -27.46 12.91
C THR A 339 2.94 -26.79 14.28
N TYR A 340 3.55 -27.42 15.28
CA TYR A 340 3.65 -26.84 16.62
C TYR A 340 4.29 -25.44 16.59
N ALA A 341 5.39 -25.26 15.85
CA ALA A 341 6.09 -23.98 15.77
C ALA A 341 5.24 -22.89 15.12
N THR A 342 4.47 -23.20 14.06
CA THR A 342 3.54 -22.25 13.44
C THR A 342 2.42 -21.84 14.39
N LYS A 343 1.86 -22.80 15.16
CA LYS A 343 0.83 -22.48 16.16
C LYS A 343 1.37 -21.57 17.26
N VAL A 344 2.58 -21.83 17.77
CA VAL A 344 3.21 -20.92 18.76
C VAL A 344 3.47 -19.55 18.15
N LEU A 345 4.07 -19.47 16.95
CA LEU A 345 4.29 -18.22 16.23
C LEU A 345 3.02 -17.38 16.16
N TRP A 346 1.90 -18.00 15.76
CA TRP A 346 0.65 -17.30 15.54
C TRP A 346 -0.06 -16.91 16.84
N THR A 347 0.07 -17.72 17.89
CA THR A 347 -0.37 -17.37 19.26
C THR A 347 0.37 -16.13 19.78
N GLU A 348 1.69 -16.07 19.62
CA GLU A 348 2.52 -14.93 20.02
C GLU A 348 2.16 -13.66 19.23
N LEU A 349 1.96 -13.78 17.91
CA LEU A 349 1.50 -12.68 17.07
C LEU A 349 0.15 -12.15 17.55
N ASN A 350 -0.80 -13.04 17.82
CA ASN A 350 -2.12 -12.68 18.33
C ASN A 350 -2.03 -11.97 19.70
N ALA A 351 -1.17 -12.44 20.61
CA ALA A 351 -0.97 -11.81 21.92
C ALA A 351 -0.41 -10.37 21.80
N LYS A 352 0.57 -10.15 20.91
CA LYS A 352 1.10 -8.82 20.62
C LYS A 352 0.04 -7.89 20.04
N LEU A 353 -0.77 -8.37 19.11
CA LEU A 353 -1.84 -7.60 18.48
C LEU A 353 -2.99 -7.28 19.45
N LEU A 354 -3.37 -8.22 20.32
CA LEU A 354 -4.35 -7.96 21.39
C LEU A 354 -3.86 -6.92 22.41
N THR A 355 -2.55 -6.91 22.70
CA THR A 355 -1.95 -5.88 23.55
C THR A 355 -2.04 -4.51 22.86
N LEU A 356 -1.72 -4.45 21.57
CA LEU A 356 -1.88 -3.23 20.78
C LEU A 356 -3.34 -2.77 20.72
N GLU A 357 -4.30 -3.69 20.56
CA GLU A 357 -5.74 -3.40 20.54
C GLU A 357 -6.18 -2.59 21.76
N LYS A 358 -5.74 -3.00 22.96
CA LYS A 358 -6.04 -2.30 24.22
C LYS A 358 -5.57 -0.85 24.17
N ASN A 359 -4.36 -0.62 23.65
CA ASN A 359 -3.75 0.72 23.56
C ASN A 359 -4.45 1.61 22.53
N ILE A 360 -5.02 1.03 21.48
CA ILE A 360 -5.69 1.78 20.39
C ILE A 360 -7.23 1.75 20.49
N SER A 361 -7.78 1.18 21.55
CA SER A 361 -9.22 0.92 21.71
C SER A 361 -10.07 2.19 21.58
N ASN A 362 -9.59 3.30 22.13
CA ASN A 362 -10.30 4.59 22.10
C ASN A 362 -10.00 5.44 20.87
N LEU A 363 -9.14 4.98 19.95
CA LEU A 363 -8.75 5.77 18.79
C LEU A 363 -9.81 5.66 17.68
N SER A 364 -9.99 6.75 16.93
CA SER A 364 -10.80 6.73 15.71
C SER A 364 -10.17 5.78 14.68
N PRO A 365 -10.96 5.03 13.88
CA PRO A 365 -10.43 4.14 12.83
C PRO A 365 -9.46 4.82 11.86
N LYS A 366 -9.61 6.13 11.63
CA LYS A 366 -8.77 6.94 10.74
C LYS A 366 -7.49 7.47 11.41
N MET A 367 -7.26 7.19 12.68
CA MET A 367 -6.04 7.63 13.36
C MET A 367 -4.86 6.74 12.94
N GLY A 368 -3.77 7.38 12.52
CA GLY A 368 -2.52 6.69 12.24
C GLY A 368 -1.88 6.13 13.52
N ILE A 369 -1.30 4.95 13.40
CA ILE A 369 -0.51 4.26 14.40
C ILE A 369 0.95 4.18 13.89
N LEU A 370 1.92 4.05 14.79
CA LEU A 370 3.31 3.86 14.39
C LEU A 370 3.45 2.66 13.45
N GLU A 371 4.17 2.84 12.32
CA GLU A 371 4.38 1.77 11.33
C GLU A 371 5.12 0.56 11.92
N SER A 372 5.88 0.73 13.01
CA SER A 372 6.50 -0.37 13.76
C SER A 372 5.51 -1.21 14.57
N GLN A 373 4.28 -0.73 14.75
CA GLN A 373 3.23 -1.34 15.55
C GLN A 373 2.08 -1.85 14.66
N ASN A 374 2.36 -2.88 13.88
CA ASN A 374 1.35 -3.59 13.09
C ASN A 374 1.68 -5.08 12.97
N ASP A 375 0.76 -5.82 12.38
CA ASP A 375 0.86 -7.27 12.18
C ASP A 375 2.08 -7.66 11.34
N GLN A 376 2.39 -6.90 10.27
CA GLN A 376 3.53 -7.17 9.41
C GLN A 376 4.85 -7.08 10.17
N MET A 377 5.03 -6.03 10.96
CA MET A 377 6.27 -5.81 11.73
C MET A 377 6.40 -6.80 12.88
N TYR A 378 5.32 -7.10 13.58
CA TYR A 378 5.32 -8.12 14.65
C TYR A 378 5.58 -9.52 14.10
N LEU A 379 4.97 -9.89 12.98
CA LEU A 379 5.24 -11.15 12.29
C LEU A 379 6.71 -11.23 11.85
N SER A 380 7.23 -10.17 11.24
CA SER A 380 8.62 -10.11 10.78
C SER A 380 9.62 -10.34 11.93
N ASP A 381 9.40 -9.69 13.07
CA ASP A 381 10.20 -9.90 14.27
C ASP A 381 10.13 -11.36 14.75
N LEU A 382 8.93 -11.93 14.86
CA LEU A 382 8.75 -13.31 15.35
C LEU A 382 9.37 -14.35 14.41
N VAL A 383 9.19 -14.19 13.09
CA VAL A 383 9.81 -15.06 12.07
C VAL A 383 11.33 -14.96 12.13
N LYS A 384 11.88 -13.74 12.22
CA LYS A 384 13.32 -13.51 12.34
C LYS A 384 13.90 -14.17 13.59
N ARG A 385 13.18 -14.11 14.72
CA ARG A 385 13.58 -14.75 15.98
C ARG A 385 13.43 -16.28 15.98
N ARG A 386 12.80 -16.87 14.95
CA ARG A 386 12.55 -18.31 14.84
C ARG A 386 11.94 -18.92 16.10
N VAL A 387 10.89 -18.27 16.61
CA VAL A 387 10.22 -18.67 17.86
C VAL A 387 9.90 -20.17 17.87
N SER A 388 10.19 -20.82 18.99
CA SER A 388 10.03 -22.28 19.16
C SER A 388 10.68 -23.14 18.06
N GLY A 389 11.80 -22.70 17.50
CA GLY A 389 12.54 -23.45 16.49
C GLY A 389 11.92 -23.40 15.09
N LEU A 390 11.05 -22.43 14.82
CA LEU A 390 10.41 -22.21 13.53
C LEU A 390 11.40 -22.28 12.36
N LYS A 391 11.02 -23.02 11.32
CA LYS A 391 11.71 -23.17 10.04
C LYS A 391 10.97 -22.42 8.93
N PRO A 392 11.21 -21.10 8.76
CA PRO A 392 10.65 -20.36 7.65
C PRO A 392 11.40 -20.66 6.35
N LYS A 393 10.68 -20.66 5.23
CA LYS A 393 11.24 -20.51 3.89
C LYS A 393 10.84 -19.16 3.32
N TYR A 394 11.82 -18.42 2.82
CA TYR A 394 11.58 -17.17 2.11
C TYR A 394 11.34 -17.49 0.63
N LEU A 395 10.20 -17.05 0.12
CA LEU A 395 9.86 -17.22 -1.30
C LEU A 395 10.70 -16.26 -2.16
N PRO A 396 11.20 -16.69 -3.32
CA PRO A 396 12.04 -15.85 -4.15
C PRO A 396 11.18 -14.82 -4.91
N LEU A 397 11.66 -13.57 -4.99
CA LEU A 397 10.89 -12.42 -5.51
C LEU A 397 10.69 -12.42 -7.04
N ASP A 398 11.44 -13.23 -7.76
CA ASP A 398 11.27 -13.47 -9.19
C ASP A 398 10.10 -14.43 -9.49
N GLU A 399 9.78 -15.32 -8.55
CA GLU A 399 8.60 -16.21 -8.63
C GLU A 399 7.37 -15.66 -7.88
N TYR A 400 7.57 -14.97 -6.76
CA TYR A 400 6.52 -14.44 -5.89
C TYR A 400 6.70 -12.94 -5.71
N ALA A 401 6.55 -12.22 -6.82
CA ALA A 401 6.86 -10.81 -6.89
C ALA A 401 6.00 -9.96 -5.94
N ASP A 402 6.63 -8.92 -5.41
CA ASP A 402 5.91 -7.81 -4.80
C ASP A 402 5.71 -6.68 -5.83
N GLY A 403 5.11 -5.59 -5.36
CA GLY A 403 4.73 -4.46 -6.19
C GLY A 403 5.89 -3.65 -6.75
N LYS A 404 7.14 -3.91 -6.35
CA LYS A 404 8.31 -3.33 -7.06
C LYS A 404 8.45 -3.88 -8.46
N TRP A 405 7.89 -5.05 -8.75
CA TRP A 405 7.82 -5.56 -10.11
C TRP A 405 7.22 -4.55 -11.09
N TYR A 406 6.20 -3.78 -10.65
CA TYR A 406 5.58 -2.73 -11.47
C TYR A 406 6.49 -1.54 -11.80
N SER A 407 7.57 -1.36 -11.05
CA SER A 407 8.57 -0.31 -11.29
C SER A 407 9.68 -0.73 -12.24
N PHE A 408 9.77 -2.02 -12.58
CA PHE A 408 10.78 -2.50 -13.52
C PHE A 408 10.45 -2.10 -14.96
N PRO A 409 11.47 -1.81 -15.78
CA PRO A 409 11.29 -1.64 -17.22
C PRO A 409 10.59 -2.85 -17.83
N GLU A 410 9.81 -2.62 -18.89
CA GLU A 410 9.08 -3.68 -19.60
C GLU A 410 10.00 -4.84 -20.01
N LYS A 411 11.19 -4.53 -20.55
CA LYS A 411 12.19 -5.55 -20.92
C LYS A 411 12.57 -6.46 -19.76
N THR A 412 12.71 -5.91 -18.55
CA THR A 412 13.02 -6.69 -17.34
C THR A 412 11.81 -7.51 -16.89
N ARG A 413 10.60 -6.93 -16.92
CA ARG A 413 9.38 -7.66 -16.58
C ARG A 413 9.14 -8.84 -17.51
N ALA A 414 9.44 -8.68 -18.80
CA ALA A 414 9.31 -9.72 -19.82
C ALA A 414 10.26 -10.91 -19.61
N THR A 415 11.38 -10.73 -18.91
CA THR A 415 12.30 -11.82 -18.57
C THR A 415 11.91 -12.58 -17.30
N LEU A 416 10.97 -12.05 -16.51
CA LEU A 416 10.50 -12.68 -15.27
C LEU A 416 9.26 -13.52 -15.56
N ASP A 417 9.07 -14.58 -14.78
CA ASP A 417 7.94 -15.50 -14.93
C ASP A 417 7.27 -15.83 -13.59
N PRO A 418 6.79 -14.81 -12.85
CA PRO A 418 6.26 -15.03 -11.51
C PRO A 418 4.94 -15.81 -11.54
N TYR A 419 4.65 -16.54 -10.48
CA TYR A 419 3.33 -17.09 -10.22
C TYR A 419 2.35 -15.98 -9.83
N VAL A 420 2.80 -15.08 -8.96
CA VAL A 420 1.97 -14.02 -8.36
C VAL A 420 2.75 -12.70 -8.33
N ILE A 421 2.04 -11.59 -8.55
CA ILE A 421 2.55 -10.22 -8.36
C ILE A 421 1.62 -9.49 -7.40
N ASN A 422 2.12 -9.17 -6.20
CA ASN A 422 1.35 -8.39 -5.23
C ASN A 422 1.23 -6.92 -5.64
N ASN A 423 0.04 -6.32 -5.50
CA ASN A 423 -0.21 -4.93 -5.87
C ASN A 423 0.06 -3.95 -4.70
N ASN A 424 1.11 -4.23 -3.92
CA ASN A 424 1.60 -3.33 -2.86
C ASN A 424 2.59 -2.28 -3.43
N TRP A 425 3.26 -1.48 -2.59
CA TRP A 425 4.08 -0.32 -3.00
C TRP A 425 3.31 0.83 -3.67
N VAL A 426 1.99 0.83 -3.58
CA VAL A 426 1.11 1.92 -4.00
C VAL A 426 0.04 2.11 -2.94
N ILE A 427 -0.29 3.37 -2.63
CA ILE A 427 -1.22 3.72 -1.57
C ILE A 427 -2.61 3.99 -2.15
N GLY A 428 -3.63 3.40 -1.53
CA GLY A 428 -5.05 3.63 -1.82
C GLY A 428 -5.62 2.77 -2.95
N ASN A 429 -6.89 2.37 -2.79
CA ASN A 429 -7.55 1.45 -3.71
C ASN A 429 -7.67 2.01 -5.13
N ASN A 430 -7.98 3.30 -5.29
CA ASN A 430 -8.12 3.91 -6.62
C ASN A 430 -6.80 3.82 -7.43
N ASN A 431 -5.66 4.10 -6.80
CA ASN A 431 -4.36 4.02 -7.47
C ASN A 431 -3.99 2.57 -7.85
N LYS A 432 -4.32 1.61 -6.97
CA LYS A 432 -4.17 0.17 -7.25
C LYS A 432 -5.02 -0.27 -8.45
N ILE A 433 -6.27 0.18 -8.54
CA ILE A 433 -7.17 -0.11 -9.68
C ILE A 433 -6.62 0.53 -10.95
N LEU A 434 -6.20 1.80 -10.90
CA LEU A 434 -5.62 2.50 -12.05
C LEU A 434 -4.37 1.79 -12.58
N ARG A 435 -3.47 1.35 -11.68
CA ARG A 435 -2.28 0.57 -12.04
C ARG A 435 -2.65 -0.78 -12.66
N ALA A 436 -3.63 -1.47 -12.10
CA ALA A 436 -4.09 -2.74 -12.67
C ALA A 436 -4.67 -2.54 -14.07
N LYS A 437 -5.54 -1.54 -14.26
CA LYS A 437 -6.14 -1.22 -15.56
C LYS A 437 -5.10 -0.80 -16.60
N SER A 438 -4.16 0.07 -16.25
CA SER A 438 -3.15 0.57 -17.20
C SER A 438 -2.20 -0.52 -17.72
N LEU A 439 -2.09 -1.62 -17.00
CA LEU A 439 -1.26 -2.77 -17.37
C LEU A 439 -2.08 -3.97 -17.85
N GLY A 440 -3.40 -3.84 -17.98
CA GLY A 440 -4.27 -4.95 -18.39
C GLY A 440 -4.39 -6.06 -17.33
N HIS A 441 -4.15 -5.76 -16.06
CA HIS A 441 -4.28 -6.68 -14.93
C HIS A 441 -5.64 -6.53 -14.21
N TRP A 442 -6.65 -6.00 -14.91
CA TRP A 442 -8.01 -5.84 -14.42
C TRP A 442 -8.96 -6.66 -15.29
N PHE A 443 -9.71 -7.58 -14.69
CA PHE A 443 -10.37 -8.67 -15.44
C PHE A 443 -11.89 -8.70 -15.28
N VAL A 444 -12.47 -7.70 -14.60
CA VAL A 444 -13.92 -7.57 -14.46
C VAL A 444 -14.43 -6.35 -15.23
N LEU A 445 -15.45 -6.58 -16.06
CA LEU A 445 -16.12 -5.58 -16.87
C LEU A 445 -17.18 -4.82 -16.05
N SER A 446 -17.74 -3.75 -16.61
CA SER A 446 -18.71 -2.89 -15.93
C SER A 446 -20.02 -3.60 -15.56
N ASP A 447 -20.36 -4.69 -16.24
CA ASP A 447 -21.53 -5.53 -15.98
C ASP A 447 -21.24 -6.69 -14.99
N ASN A 448 -20.05 -6.69 -14.37
CA ASN A 448 -19.54 -7.75 -13.49
C ASN A 448 -19.22 -9.09 -14.18
N THR A 449 -19.17 -9.13 -15.52
CA THR A 449 -18.67 -10.29 -16.25
C THR A 449 -17.15 -10.27 -16.38
N CYS A 450 -16.54 -11.44 -16.63
CA CYS A 450 -15.09 -11.54 -16.77
C CYS A 450 -14.62 -11.21 -18.20
N ASP A 451 -13.58 -10.39 -18.30
CA ASP A 451 -12.88 -10.12 -19.55
C ASP A 451 -12.00 -11.32 -19.94
N ARG A 452 -12.62 -12.30 -20.62
CA ARG A 452 -11.96 -13.56 -21.00
C ARG A 452 -10.80 -13.38 -21.95
N ASP A 453 -10.81 -12.35 -22.78
CA ASP A 453 -9.72 -12.12 -23.73
C ASP A 453 -8.53 -11.49 -23.03
N GLN A 454 -8.75 -10.60 -22.07
CA GLN A 454 -7.67 -10.09 -21.22
C GLN A 454 -7.08 -11.19 -20.33
N ILE A 455 -7.90 -12.09 -19.79
CA ILE A 455 -7.43 -13.26 -19.02
C ILE A 455 -6.49 -14.12 -19.86
N LYS A 456 -6.87 -14.48 -21.09
CA LYS A 456 -6.04 -15.32 -21.99
C LYS A 456 -4.68 -14.69 -22.32
N LYS A 457 -4.58 -13.36 -22.36
CA LYS A 457 -3.33 -12.65 -22.65
C LYS A 457 -2.33 -12.72 -21.50
N ILE A 458 -2.82 -12.74 -20.26
CA ILE A 458 -1.99 -12.58 -19.05
C ILE A 458 -1.77 -13.92 -18.34
N VAL A 459 -2.81 -14.73 -18.19
CA VAL A 459 -2.78 -15.96 -17.41
C VAL A 459 -2.18 -17.10 -18.23
N LYS A 460 -1.12 -17.71 -17.70
CA LYS A 460 -0.45 -18.87 -18.30
C LYS A 460 -1.11 -20.15 -17.76
N ARG A 461 -1.39 -21.09 -18.65
CA ARG A 461 -2.00 -22.40 -18.34
C ARG A 461 -0.97 -23.40 -17.85
#